data_AF-A0A519H640-F1
#
_entry.id   AF-A0A519H640-F1
#
_cell.length_a   1.000
_cell.length_b   1.000
_cell.length_c   1.000
_cell.angle_alpha   90.00
_cell.angle_beta   90.00
_cell.angle_gamma   90.00
#
_symmetry.space_group_name_H-M   'P 1'
#
loop_
_entity.id
_entity.type
_entity.pdbx_description
1 polymer ?
#
loop_
_entity_poly.entity_id
_entity_poly.type
_entity_poly.pdbx_seq_one_letter_code
_entity_poly.pdbx_strand_id
1 'polypeptide(L)'
;MNESERIAIAARLHVALRRKTGRVTDTEWLAVNPEYAAEIVRFARAHAAETNDLDLNAIASRLEFAMAPLAALAAGARPAEESRTRLVAAAKYVGGLR
;
A
#
# COMPACT_ATOMS: atom_id res chain seq x y z
N MET A 1 5.71 -12.09 -10.12
CA MET A 1 6.73 -11.26 -9.46
C MET A 1 6.91 -11.81 -8.06
N ASN A 2 8.15 -12.11 -7.67
CA ASN A 2 8.45 -12.77 -6.40
C ASN A 2 8.64 -11.74 -5.27
N GLU A 3 8.51 -12.19 -4.01
CA GLU A 3 8.68 -11.31 -2.83
C GLU A 3 10.02 -10.57 -2.85
N SER A 4 11.11 -11.26 -3.18
CA SER A 4 12.45 -10.65 -3.28
C SER A 4 12.51 -9.52 -4.31
N GLU A 5 11.76 -9.60 -5.41
CA GLU A 5 11.70 -8.53 -6.41
C GLU A 5 10.91 -7.32 -5.89
N ARG A 6 9.84 -7.56 -5.12
CA ARG A 6 9.08 -6.49 -4.43
C ARG A 6 9.96 -5.76 -3.42
N ILE A 7 10.70 -6.49 -2.59
CA ILE A 7 11.67 -5.93 -1.64
C ILE A 7 12.74 -5.10 -2.37
N ALA A 8 13.28 -5.57 -3.49
CA ALA A 8 14.27 -4.82 -4.26
C ALA A 8 13.72 -3.50 -4.81
N ILE A 9 12.49 -3.50 -5.33
CA ILE A 9 11.83 -2.27 -5.81
C ILE A 9 11.48 -1.35 -4.64
N ALA A 10 11.01 -1.89 -3.52
CA ALA A 10 10.73 -1.15 -2.30
C ALA A 10 11.97 -0.45 -1.75
N ALA A 11 13.11 -1.16 -1.69
CA ALA A 11 14.38 -0.60 -1.27
C ALA A 11 14.84 0.54 -2.20
N ARG A 12 14.69 0.36 -3.52
CA ARG A 12 15.01 1.43 -4.49
C ARG A 12 14.14 2.66 -4.28
N LEU A 13 12.84 2.49 -4.03
CA LEU A 13 11.92 3.60 -3.74
C LEU A 13 12.29 4.28 -2.42
N HIS A 14 12.58 3.52 -1.37
CA HIS A 14 13.03 4.02 -0.08
C HIS A 14 14.27 4.93 -0.22
N VAL A 15 15.31 4.46 -0.92
CA VAL A 15 16.54 5.24 -1.11
C VAL A 15 16.27 6.54 -1.87
N ALA A 16 15.42 6.49 -2.90
CA ALA A 16 15.04 7.69 -3.65
C ALA A 16 14.29 8.70 -2.77
N LEU A 17 13.30 8.23 -2.00
CA LEU A 17 12.52 9.07 -1.09
C LEU A 17 13.37 9.67 0.02
N ARG A 18 14.25 8.88 0.65
CA ARG A 18 15.17 9.36 1.69
C ARG A 18 16.07 10.47 1.18
N ARG A 19 16.58 10.35 -0.04
CA ARG A 19 17.47 11.36 -0.64
C ARG A 19 16.75 12.64 -1.04
N LYS A 20 15.52 12.55 -1.54
CA LYS A 20 14.79 13.69 -2.12
C LYS A 20 13.91 14.42 -1.10
N THR A 21 13.34 13.68 -0.16
CA THR A 21 12.37 14.19 0.83
C THR A 21 12.86 14.10 2.27
N GLY A 22 13.97 13.39 2.54
CA GLY A 22 14.45 13.11 3.89
C GLY A 22 13.63 12.05 4.65
N ARG A 23 12.54 11.52 4.07
CA ARG A 23 11.67 10.55 4.74
C ARG A 23 12.23 9.14 4.67
N VAL A 24 12.23 8.46 5.82
CA VAL A 24 12.53 7.03 5.96
C VAL A 24 11.21 6.25 5.91
N THR A 25 11.11 5.31 4.98
CA THR A 25 9.97 4.39 4.84
C THR A 25 10.39 2.96 5.18
N ASP A 26 9.48 2.16 5.72
CA ASP A 26 9.74 0.75 6.01
C ASP A 26 9.71 -0.05 4.70
N THR A 27 10.83 -0.68 4.34
CA THR A 27 10.96 -1.44 3.09
C THR A 27 10.28 -2.80 3.13
N GLU A 28 10.25 -3.45 4.29
CA GLU A 28 9.64 -4.77 4.45
C GLU A 28 8.12 -4.64 4.40
N TRP A 29 7.57 -3.65 5.12
CA TRP A 29 6.14 -3.39 5.10
C TRP A 29 5.63 -2.95 3.73
N LEU A 30 6.43 -2.15 2.99
CA LEU A 30 6.11 -1.73 1.64
C LEU A 30 6.00 -2.89 0.64
N ALA A 31 6.75 -3.97 0.86
CA ALA A 31 6.75 -5.12 -0.03
C ALA A 31 5.55 -6.05 0.20
N VAL A 32 5.00 -6.08 1.43
CA VAL A 32 3.96 -7.04 1.83
C VAL A 32 2.56 -6.43 1.98
N ASN A 33 2.46 -5.14 2.28
CA ASN A 33 1.19 -4.46 2.56
C ASN A 33 0.75 -3.60 1.36
N PRO A 34 -0.30 -4.00 0.61
CA PRO A 34 -0.72 -3.27 -0.58
C PRO A 34 -1.32 -1.89 -0.28
N GLU A 35 -2.00 -1.70 0.85
CA GLU A 35 -2.55 -0.39 1.23
C GLU A 35 -1.45 0.63 1.53
N TYR A 36 -0.46 0.21 2.31
CA TYR A 36 0.69 1.03 2.64
C TYR A 36 1.51 1.35 1.38
N ALA A 37 1.76 0.36 0.52
CA ALA A 37 2.46 0.57 -0.73
C ALA A 37 1.73 1.59 -1.63
N ALA A 38 0.40 1.50 -1.74
CA ALA A 38 -0.40 2.44 -2.51
C ALA A 38 -0.27 3.88 -1.98
N GLU A 39 -0.28 4.07 -0.66
CA GLU A 39 -0.14 5.39 -0.06
C GLU A 39 1.25 5.99 -0.31
N ILE A 40 2.30 5.16 -0.23
CA ILE A 40 3.67 5.60 -0.54
C ILE A 40 3.84 5.88 -2.04
N VAL A 41 3.23 5.10 -2.93
CA VAL A 41 3.21 5.39 -4.38
C VAL A 41 2.52 6.73 -4.64
N ARG A 42 1.36 6.98 -4.01
CA ARG A 42 0.63 8.26 -4.13
C ARG A 42 1.51 9.43 -3.70
N PHE A 43 2.17 9.31 -2.55
CA PHE A 43 3.10 10.32 -2.06
C PHE A 43 4.28 10.54 -3.01
N ALA A 44 4.91 9.46 -3.49
CA ALA A 44 6.04 9.54 -4.41
C ALA A 44 5.66 10.21 -5.73
N ARG A 45 4.47 9.91 -6.27
CA ARG A 45 3.95 10.54 -7.49
C ARG A 45 3.67 12.03 -7.33
N ALA A 46 3.08 12.43 -6.20
CA ALA A 46 2.85 13.85 -5.90
C ALA A 46 4.17 14.62 -5.88
N HIS A 47 5.18 14.10 -5.16
CA HIS A 47 6.50 14.73 -5.10
C HIS A 47 7.22 14.73 -6.45
N ALA A 48 7.07 13.64 -7.23
CA ALA A 48 7.64 13.55 -8.57
C ALA A 48 7.03 14.59 -9.52
N ALA A 49 5.72 14.84 -9.43
CA ALA A 49 5.06 15.87 -10.22
C ALA A 49 5.53 17.29 -9.85
N GLU A 50 5.70 17.57 -8.56
CA GLU A 50 6.22 18.87 -8.07
C GLU A 50 7.66 19.14 -8.52
N THR A 51 8.51 18.11 -8.51
CA THR A 51 9.95 18.22 -8.81
C THR A 51 10.28 17.90 -10.27
N ASN A 52 9.27 17.54 -11.07
CA ASN A 52 9.40 17.03 -12.44
C ASN A 52 10.38 15.84 -12.56
N ASP A 53 10.32 14.93 -11.59
CA ASP A 53 11.24 13.82 -11.42
C ASP A 53 10.69 12.52 -12.02
N LEU A 54 11.05 12.30 -13.29
CA LEU A 54 10.60 11.14 -14.06
C LEU A 54 11.12 9.81 -13.50
N ASP A 55 12.31 9.80 -12.91
CA ASP A 55 12.90 8.59 -12.32
C ASP A 55 12.12 8.12 -11.10
N LEU A 56 11.76 9.04 -10.21
CA LEU A 56 10.94 8.72 -9.03
C LEU A 56 9.56 8.21 -9.46
N ASN A 57 8.94 8.86 -10.45
CA ASN A 57 7.65 8.43 -10.98
C ASN A 57 7.71 7.03 -11.60
N ALA A 58 8.79 6.70 -12.31
CA ALA A 58 9.00 5.38 -12.90
C ALA A 58 9.15 4.29 -11.84
N ILE A 59 9.90 4.57 -10.76
CA ILE A 59 10.05 3.62 -9.64
C ILE A 59 8.70 3.40 -8.94
N ALA A 60 7.94 4.47 -8.68
CA ALA A 60 6.62 4.39 -8.06
C ALA A 60 5.64 3.56 -8.90
N SER A 61 5.63 3.76 -10.23
CA SER A 61 4.77 3.00 -11.14
C SER A 61 5.17 1.52 -11.21
N ARG A 62 6.47 1.22 -11.11
CA ARG A 62 6.95 -0.16 -11.04
C ARG A 62 6.52 -0.87 -9.77
N LEU A 63 6.55 -0.16 -8.62
CA LEU A 63 6.05 -0.71 -7.36
C LEU A 63 4.54 -0.95 -7.40
N GLU A 64 3.76 -0.01 -7.97
CA GLU A 64 2.32 -0.18 -8.12
C GLU A 64 1.97 -1.42 -8.94
N PHE A 65 2.64 -1.63 -10.08
CA PHE A 65 2.47 -2.83 -10.90
C PHE A 65 2.83 -4.11 -10.15
N ALA A 66 3.92 -4.06 -9.38
CA ALA A 66 4.38 -5.18 -8.56
C ALA A 66 3.39 -5.59 -7.47
N MET A 67 2.70 -4.61 -6.88
CA MET A 67 1.76 -4.81 -5.78
C MET A 67 0.33 -5.12 -6.26
N ALA A 68 0.03 -4.91 -7.54
CA ALA A 68 -1.30 -5.14 -8.11
C ALA A 68 -1.90 -6.54 -7.80
N PRO A 69 -1.15 -7.65 -7.86
CA PRO A 69 -1.68 -8.96 -7.49
C PRO A 69 -2.08 -9.05 -6.01
N LEU A 70 -1.28 -8.47 -5.10
CA LEU A 70 -1.59 -8.45 -3.67
C LEU A 70 -2.77 -7.54 -3.37
N ALA A 71 -2.86 -6.39 -4.04
CA ALA A 71 -3.98 -5.47 -3.91
C ALA A 71 -5.29 -6.13 -4.37
N ALA A 72 -5.26 -6.92 -5.45
CA ALA A 72 -6.41 -7.68 -5.93
C ALA A 72 -6.87 -8.74 -4.91
N LEU A 73 -5.94 -9.47 -4.30
CA LEU A 73 -6.23 -10.45 -3.25
C LEU A 73 -6.82 -9.78 -1.99
N ALA A 74 -6.25 -8.67 -1.55
CA ALA A 74 -6.78 -7.89 -0.42
C ALA A 74 -8.18 -7.36 -0.71
N ALA A 75 -8.42 -6.83 -1.91
CA ALA A 75 -9.73 -6.34 -2.33
C ALA A 75 -10.81 -7.44 -2.34
N GLY A 76 -10.45 -8.69 -2.65
CA GLY A 76 -11.36 -9.84 -2.60
C GLY A 76 -11.73 -10.28 -1.18
N ALA A 77 -10.86 -10.07 -0.19
CA ALA A 77 -11.11 -10.41 1.21
C ALA A 77 -12.02 -9.38 1.93
N ARG A 78 -11.88 -8.10 1.59
CA ARG A 78 -12.64 -6.99 2.21
C ARG A 78 -14.16 -7.13 2.18
N PRO A 79 -14.83 -7.49 1.07
CA PRO A 79 -16.29 -7.57 1.05
C PRO A 79 -16.84 -8.61 2.03
N ALA A 80 -16.11 -9.68 2.32
CA ALA A 80 -16.53 -10.72 3.26
C ALA A 80 -16.30 -10.30 4.73
N GLU A 81 -15.16 -9.66 5.03
CA GLU A 81 -14.78 -9.28 6.39
C GLU A 81 -15.56 -8.06 6.91
N GLU A 82 -15.81 -7.08 6.04
CA GLU A 82 -16.61 -5.90 6.38
C GLU A 82 -18.08 -6.28 6.60
N SER A 83 -18.60 -7.20 5.77
CA SER A 83 -19.96 -7.76 5.94
C SER A 83 -20.09 -8.56 7.23
N ARG A 84 -19.10 -9.41 7.56
CA ARG A 84 -19.05 -10.16 8.83
C ARG A 84 -18.99 -9.23 10.03
N THR A 85 -18.18 -8.18 9.97
CA THR A 85 -18.04 -7.19 11.05
C THR A 85 -19.35 -6.44 11.28
N ARG A 86 -20.05 -6.03 10.20
CA ARG A 86 -21.40 -5.42 10.30
C ARG A 86 -22.44 -6.37 10.90
N LEU A 87 -22.43 -7.64 10.50
CA LEU A 87 -23.33 -8.67 11.04
C LEU A 87 -23.12 -8.88 12.56
N VAL A 88 -21.87 -8.99 13.00
CA VAL A 88 -21.52 -9.16 14.43
C VAL A 88 -21.88 -7.91 15.23
N ALA A 89 -21.61 -6.72 14.70
CA ALA A 89 -22.01 -5.47 15.36
C ALA A 89 -23.53 -5.37 15.49
N ALA A 90 -24.29 -5.65 14.43
CA ALA A 90 -25.75 -5.64 14.45
C ALA A 90 -26.32 -6.65 15.47
N ALA A 91 -25.76 -7.87 15.54
CA ALA A 91 -26.17 -8.86 16.53
C ALA A 91 -25.92 -8.40 17.98
N LYS A 92 -24.82 -7.68 18.23
CA LYS A 92 -24.49 -7.14 19.57
C LYS A 92 -25.49 -6.08 20.04
N TYR A 93 -26.03 -5.27 19.13
CA TYR A 93 -27.01 -4.23 19.47
C TYR A 93 -28.44 -4.76 19.74
N VAL A 94 -28.77 -5.99 19.31
CA VAL A 94 -30.12 -6.57 19.48
C VAL A 94 -30.30 -7.24 20.86
N GLY A 95 -29.23 -7.56 21.59
CA GLY A 95 -29.30 -8.36 22.83
C GLY A 95 -29.43 -7.60 24.16
N GLY A 96 -29.52 -6.27 24.15
CA GLY A 96 -29.37 -5.43 25.37
C GLY A 96 -30.64 -4.81 25.96
N LEU A 97 -31.82 -5.12 25.43
CA LEU A 97 -33.09 -4.53 25.89
C LEU A 97 -34.00 -5.59 26.50
N ARG A 98 -33.65 -6.09 27.69
CA ARG A 98 -34.56 -6.82 28.59
C ARG A 98 -34.21 -6.54 30.04
#